data_AF-A0A1Q7WN56-F1
#
_entry.id   AF-A0A1Q7WN56-F1
#
_cell.length_a   1.000
_cell.length_b   1.000
_cell.length_c   1.000
_cell.angle_alpha   90.00
_cell.angle_beta   90.00
_cell.angle_gamma   90.00
#
_symmetry.space_group_name_H-M   'P 1'
#
loop_
_entity.id
_entity.type
_entity.pdbx_description
1 polymer ?
#
loop_
_entity_poly.entity_id
_entity_poly.type
_entity_poly.pdbx_seq_one_letter_code
_entity_poly.pdbx_strand_id
1 'polypeptide(L)' 'MSPLPVLFCVCAALAGLSGCLSQRPFLQSGDITTAEVVYSGDIANAVPVAKQHCASHARVPRLVDTTPGIAYFACDPP' A
#
# COMPACT_ATOMS: atom_id res chain seq x y z
N MET A 1 -43.70 17.50 34.29
CA MET A 1 -42.52 16.75 34.71
C MET A 1 -41.94 16.07 33.48
N SER A 2 -40.67 16.37 33.18
CA SER A 2 -39.95 16.07 31.94
C SER A 2 -39.72 14.57 31.69
N PRO A 3 -39.60 14.12 30.43
CA PRO A 3 -39.13 12.76 30.11
C PRO A 3 -37.62 12.66 30.33
N LEU A 4 -37.20 11.66 31.09
CA LEU A 4 -35.79 11.28 31.27
C LEU A 4 -35.23 10.69 29.97
N PRO A 5 -34.07 11.17 29.49
CA PRO A 5 -33.46 10.74 28.25
C PRO A 5 -32.38 9.67 28.46
N VAL A 6 -31.93 9.09 27.33
CA VAL A 6 -30.64 8.41 27.12
C VAL A 6 -30.54 6.96 27.63
N LEU A 7 -31.04 6.02 26.83
CA LEU A 7 -30.50 4.66 26.80
C LEU A 7 -29.27 4.63 25.86
N PHE A 8 -28.09 4.76 26.46
CA PHE A 8 -26.81 4.17 26.06
C PHE A 8 -27.03 2.74 25.50
N CYS A 9 -26.28 2.13 24.58
CA CYS A 9 -25.03 2.44 23.91
C CYS A 9 -24.75 1.30 22.91
N VAL A 10 -23.84 1.55 21.96
CA VAL A 10 -22.91 0.57 21.36
C VAL A 10 -23.52 -0.58 20.55
N CYS A 11 -23.49 -0.45 19.21
CA CYS A 11 -23.37 -1.61 18.31
C CYS A 11 -22.95 -1.24 16.87
N ALA A 12 -22.07 -0.24 16.69
CA ALA A 12 -21.70 0.23 15.34
C ALA A 12 -20.19 0.34 15.10
N ALA A 13 -19.39 -0.64 15.56
CA ALA A 13 -17.93 -0.59 15.36
C ALA A 13 -17.26 -1.94 15.06
N LEU A 14 -17.92 -2.86 14.35
CA LEU A 14 -17.30 -4.14 13.94
C LEU A 14 -17.15 -4.35 12.43
N ALA A 15 -17.51 -3.37 11.59
CA ALA A 15 -17.37 -3.51 10.13
C ALA A 15 -15.97 -3.13 9.57
N GLY A 16 -14.98 -2.81 10.41
CA GLY A 16 -13.70 -2.24 9.96
C GLY A 16 -12.46 -3.14 10.06
N LEU A 17 -12.54 -4.35 10.63
CA LEU A 17 -11.35 -5.14 10.98
C LEU A 17 -10.85 -6.09 9.89
N SER A 18 -11.58 -6.24 8.78
CA SER A 18 -11.17 -7.11 7.67
C SER A 18 -9.97 -6.57 6.86
N GLY A 19 -9.56 -5.32 7.08
CA GLY A 19 -8.46 -4.66 6.35
C GLY A 19 -7.08 -4.74 7.00
N CYS A 20 -6.95 -5.37 8.18
CA CYS A 20 -5.66 -5.44 8.90
C CYS A 20 -4.79 -6.66 8.54
N LEU A 21 -5.29 -7.60 7.71
CA LEU A 21 -4.59 -8.85 7.39
C LEU A 21 -4.03 -8.92 5.96
N SER A 22 -4.26 -7.92 5.12
CA SER A 22 -3.56 -7.82 3.83
C SER A 22 -2.12 -7.35 4.07
N GLN A 23 -1.15 -8.19 3.71
CA GLN A 23 0.26 -7.81 3.73
C GLN A 23 0.46 -6.59 2.85
N ARG A 24 0.71 -5.44 3.49
CA ARG A 24 0.97 -4.19 2.80
C ARG A 24 2.21 -4.35 1.92
N PRO A 25 2.18 -3.86 0.68
CA PRO A 25 3.36 -3.86 -0.18
C PRO A 25 4.52 -3.12 0.49
N PHE A 26 5.73 -3.60 0.28
CA PHE A 26 6.93 -3.00 0.85
C PHE A 26 8.12 -3.13 -0.11
N LEU A 27 9.07 -2.19 0.00
CA LEU A 27 10.32 -2.24 -0.75
C LEU A 27 11.21 -3.33 -0.13
N GLN A 28 11.51 -4.36 -0.92
CA GLN A 28 12.44 -5.42 -0.53
C GLN A 28 13.90 -5.01 -0.74
N SER A 29 14.17 -4.37 -1.88
CA SER A 29 15.49 -3.89 -2.28
C SER A 29 15.31 -2.75 -3.30
N GLY A 30 16.35 -1.93 -3.50
CA GLY A 30 16.34 -0.89 -4.51
C GLY A 30 17.55 0.04 -4.40
N ASP A 31 17.87 0.68 -5.53
CA ASP A 31 18.89 1.72 -5.64
C ASP A 31 18.39 2.89 -6.50
N ILE A 32 19.29 3.76 -6.97
CA ILE A 32 18.93 4.91 -7.81
C ILE A 32 18.28 4.52 -9.15
N THR A 33 18.50 3.29 -9.61
CA THR A 33 18.03 2.76 -10.89
C THR A 33 16.94 1.71 -10.77
N THR A 34 16.71 1.13 -9.60
CA THR A 34 15.80 -0.01 -9.42
C THR A 34 14.99 0.05 -8.14
N ALA A 35 13.79 -0.54 -8.17
CA ALA A 35 12.96 -0.81 -7.00
C ALA A 35 12.32 -2.18 -7.09
N GLU A 36 12.57 -3.03 -6.09
CA GLU A 36 11.96 -4.35 -5.94
C GLU A 36 10.89 -4.28 -4.85
N VAL A 37 9.64 -4.48 -5.22
CA VAL A 37 8.50 -4.31 -4.31
C VAL A 37 7.81 -5.64 -4.12
N VAL A 38 7.83 -6.14 -2.89
CA VAL A 38 6.99 -7.28 -2.49
C VAL A 38 5.56 -6.78 -2.36
N TYR A 39 4.61 -7.52 -2.94
CA TYR A 39 3.20 -7.18 -2.91
C TYR A 39 2.32 -8.42 -2.80
N SER A 40 1.08 -8.21 -2.37
CA SER A 40 0.03 -9.24 -2.38
C SER A 40 -1.15 -8.80 -3.25
N GLY A 41 -1.80 -9.77 -3.88
CA GLY A 41 -2.95 -9.53 -4.74
C GLY A 41 -2.58 -8.81 -6.03
N ASP A 42 -3.19 -7.65 -6.26
CA ASP A 42 -2.98 -6.86 -7.47
C ASP A 42 -1.62 -6.17 -7.47
N ILE A 43 -0.91 -6.23 -8.60
CA ILE A 43 0.35 -5.52 -8.82
C ILE A 43 0.20 -4.00 -8.71
N ALA A 44 -0.99 -3.46 -8.95
CA ALA A 44 -1.29 -2.05 -8.72
C ALA A 44 -0.95 -1.59 -7.29
N ASN A 45 -0.97 -2.51 -6.32
CA ASN A 45 -0.58 -2.25 -4.94
C ASN A 45 0.93 -1.96 -4.80
N ALA A 46 1.78 -2.49 -5.68
CA ALA A 46 3.23 -2.25 -5.66
C ALA A 46 3.62 -0.85 -6.16
N VAL A 47 2.80 -0.26 -7.05
CA VAL A 47 3.11 0.98 -7.75
C VAL A 47 3.32 2.18 -6.81
N PRO A 48 2.51 2.42 -5.76
CA PRO A 48 2.74 3.51 -4.81
C PRO A 48 4.09 3.43 -4.10
N VAL A 49 4.54 2.22 -3.74
CA VAL A 49 5.84 2.00 -3.08
C VAL A 49 6.99 2.30 -4.05
N ALA A 50 6.91 1.80 -5.29
CA ALA A 50 7.91 2.09 -6.31
C ALA A 50 7.98 3.59 -6.65
N LYS A 51 6.82 4.27 -6.73
CA LYS A 51 6.75 5.73 -6.93
C LYS A 51 7.44 6.48 -5.82
N GLN A 52 7.17 6.12 -4.56
CA GLN A 52 7.80 6.75 -3.40
C GLN A 52 9.33 6.58 -3.43
N HIS A 53 9.82 5.37 -3.72
CA HIS A 53 11.25 5.09 -3.82
C HIS A 53 11.92 5.88 -4.94
N CYS A 54 11.46 5.75 -6.19
CA CYS A 54 12.08 6.43 -7.33
C CYS A 54 11.99 7.97 -7.22
N ALA A 55 10.93 8.51 -6.60
CA ALA A 55 10.79 9.95 -6.40
C ALA A 55 11.88 10.54 -5.49
N SER A 56 12.44 9.75 -4.56
CA SER A 56 13.57 10.18 -3.72
C SER A 56 14.84 10.47 -4.53
N HIS A 57 14.88 10.01 -5.79
CA HIS A 57 15.96 10.19 -6.75
C HIS A 57 15.56 11.05 -7.96
N ALA A 58 14.43 11.77 -7.88
CA ALA A 58 13.86 12.54 -9.00
C ALA A 58 13.61 11.69 -10.27
N ARG A 59 13.13 10.46 -10.07
CA ARG A 59 12.87 9.46 -11.13
C ARG A 59 11.44 8.93 -11.06
N VAL A 60 11.00 8.31 -12.15
CA VAL A 60 9.67 7.71 -12.32
C VAL A 60 9.81 6.19 -12.45
N PRO A 61 8.98 5.39 -11.75
CA PRO A 61 9.03 3.94 -11.89
C PRO A 61 8.42 3.48 -13.22
N ARG A 62 9.10 2.56 -13.90
CA ARG A 62 8.58 1.76 -15.01
C ARG A 62 8.66 0.29 -14.65
N LEU A 63 7.54 -0.42 -14.70
CA LEU A 63 7.53 -1.86 -14.47
C LEU A 63 8.35 -2.56 -15.56
N VAL A 64 9.34 -3.36 -15.16
CA VAL A 64 10.22 -4.08 -16.09
C VAL A 64 10.01 -5.59 -16.04
N ASP A 65 9.65 -6.13 -14.87
CA ASP A 65 9.40 -7.57 -14.71
C ASP A 65 8.52 -7.86 -13.50
N THR A 66 7.97 -9.07 -13.45
CA THR A 66 7.18 -9.59 -12.33
C THR A 66 7.51 -11.04 -12.05
N THR A 67 7.67 -11.36 -10.77
CA THR A 67 7.66 -12.74 -10.27
C THR A 67 6.55 -12.87 -9.24
N PRO A 68 6.11 -14.10 -8.89
CA PRO A 68 5.05 -14.29 -7.92
C PRO A 68 5.33 -13.56 -6.59
N GLY A 69 4.59 -12.49 -6.33
CA GLY A 69 4.70 -11.68 -5.11
C GLY A 69 5.76 -10.57 -5.13
N ILE A 70 6.50 -10.37 -6.23
CA ILE A 70 7.51 -9.31 -6.36
C ILE A 70 7.36 -8.61 -7.72
N ALA A 71 7.30 -7.27 -7.69
CA ALA A 71 7.30 -6.44 -8.88
C ALA A 71 8.62 -5.68 -8.97
N TYR A 72 9.27 -5.76 -10.14
CA TYR A 72 10.54 -5.11 -10.42
C TYR A 72 10.30 -3.86 -11.26
N PHE A 73 10.77 -2.71 -10.76
CA PHE A 73 10.67 -1.43 -11.44
C PHE A 73 12.06 -0.89 -11.75
N ALA A 74 12.23 -0.35 -12.95
CA ALA A 74 13.31 0.59 -13.25
C ALA A 74 12.90 2.00 -12.79
N CYS A 75 13.81 2.72 -12.18
CA CYS A 75 13.67 4.15 -11.89
C CYS A 75 14.31 4.93 -13.05
N ASP A 76 13.49 5.39 -13.98
CA ASP A 76 13.94 6.13 -15.16
C ASP A 76 13.82 7.64 -14.93
N PRO A 77 14.61 8.48 -15.64
CA PRO A 77 14.35 9.90 -15.69
C PRO A 77 12.91 10.17 -16.17
N PRO A 78 12.24 11.23 -15.68
CA PRO A 78 10.87 11.57 -16.03
C PRO A 78 10.68 11.87 -17.52
#